data_AF-A0A5N6K3W4-F1
#
_entry.id   AF-A0A5N6K3W4-F1
#
_cell.length_a   1.000
_cell.length_b   1.000
_cell.length_c   1.000
_cell.angle_alpha   90.00
_cell.angle_beta   90.00
_cell.angle_gamma   90.00
#
_symmetry.space_group_name_H-M   'P 1'
#
loop_
_entity.id
_entity.type
_entity.pdbx_description
1 polymer ?
#
loop_
_entity_poly.entity_id
_entity_poly.type
_entity_poly.pdbx_seq_one_letter_code
_entity_poly.pdbx_strand_id
1 'polypeptide(L)'
;MVFSYFLWAIFALGATALPAPTFTFSSGAARPAEKQVLSEYFDMLGHKVQAGRKMSQAPVCNLKNAAQPIHSPTPLSGPSIGLTLKHVAIGRGTQNYTCGTNATAAPTAVGAVATLFNASCVASSYPDLLAILPNVALQFDLNLAPSSTLNLSPADLMLSGHHYFTNSSTPFFNLNTRNWKLGSGGFAKSDAMPAPAGASIGQNDQGFGAVPWLKLTARNGATGGLQEVYRVNTAGGNPPATCADHLGSSFDVQYAAEYISLPSTSKSTTTSTSISISISISTTTFPPNPAKPSPTHHTPH
;
A
#
# COMPACT_ATOMS: atom_id res chain seq x y z
N MET A 1 43.86 45.31 -32.52
CA MET A 1 43.91 43.85 -32.70
C MET A 1 44.15 43.22 -31.34
N VAL A 2 43.12 42.66 -30.73
CA VAL A 2 43.22 41.91 -29.46
C VAL A 2 42.56 40.57 -29.71
N PHE A 3 43.38 39.50 -29.73
CA PHE A 3 42.91 38.13 -29.89
C PHE A 3 42.37 37.64 -28.54
N SER A 4 41.08 37.32 -28.48
CA SER A 4 40.45 36.69 -27.31
C SER A 4 40.28 35.20 -27.61
N TYR A 5 41.06 34.36 -26.92
CA TYR A 5 40.96 32.90 -27.00
C TYR A 5 39.72 32.42 -26.24
N PHE A 6 38.74 31.86 -26.95
CA PHE A 6 37.64 31.11 -26.35
C PHE A 6 38.08 29.66 -26.11
N LEU A 7 38.33 29.29 -24.86
CA LEU A 7 38.40 27.88 -24.46
C LEU A 7 36.99 27.28 -24.46
N TRP A 8 36.74 26.32 -25.34
CA TRP A 8 35.57 25.46 -25.28
C TRP A 8 35.82 24.34 -24.26
N ALA A 9 35.20 24.44 -23.08
CA ALA A 9 35.12 23.33 -22.14
C ALA A 9 34.01 22.37 -22.61
N ILE A 10 34.40 21.24 -23.20
CA ILE A 10 33.49 20.14 -23.53
C ILE A 10 33.13 19.44 -22.21
N PHE A 11 31.91 19.68 -21.71
CA PHE A 11 31.33 18.84 -20.67
C PHE A 11 30.95 17.49 -21.28
N ALA A 12 31.77 16.47 -21.05
CA ALA A 12 31.38 15.10 -21.29
C ALA A 12 30.29 14.71 -20.27
N LEU A 13 29.03 14.65 -20.70
CA LEU A 13 27.99 13.95 -19.95
C LEU A 13 28.33 12.46 -19.99
N GLY A 14 29.09 12.00 -19.00
CA GLY A 14 29.21 10.58 -18.71
C GLY A 14 27.84 10.07 -18.27
N ALA A 15 27.18 9.29 -19.12
CA ALA A 15 26.01 8.53 -18.72
C ALA A 15 26.45 7.53 -17.64
N THR A 16 26.18 7.83 -16.38
CA THR A 16 26.36 6.87 -15.29
C THR A 16 25.33 5.77 -15.49
N ALA A 17 25.75 4.65 -16.10
CA ALA A 17 24.96 3.43 -16.09
C ALA A 17 24.91 2.92 -14.65
N LEU A 18 23.79 3.14 -13.97
CA LEU A 18 23.52 2.45 -12.71
C LEU A 18 23.44 0.95 -13.01
N PRO A 19 24.08 0.08 -12.21
CA PRO A 19 23.94 -1.36 -12.40
C PRO A 19 22.46 -1.75 -12.29
N ALA A 20 22.03 -2.67 -13.14
CA ALA A 20 20.67 -3.20 -13.08
C ALA A 20 20.40 -3.75 -11.66
N PRO A 21 19.23 -3.47 -11.07
CA PRO A 21 18.89 -3.99 -9.75
C PRO A 21 19.04 -5.51 -9.72
N THR A 22 19.80 -6.02 -8.76
CA THR A 22 19.94 -7.45 -8.50
C THR A 22 18.68 -7.96 -7.82
N PHE A 23 17.80 -8.60 -8.58
CA PHE A 23 16.65 -9.30 -8.04
C PHE A 23 17.07 -10.68 -7.51
N THR A 24 16.78 -10.93 -6.24
CA THR A 24 16.92 -12.26 -5.64
C THR A 24 15.65 -13.05 -5.95
N PHE A 25 15.73 -13.90 -6.97
CA PHE A 25 14.65 -14.80 -7.37
C PHE A 25 14.52 -15.97 -6.40
N SER A 26 13.32 -16.59 -6.35
CA SER A 26 13.14 -17.87 -5.66
C SER A 26 14.18 -18.86 -6.16
N SER A 27 14.84 -19.59 -5.25
CA SER A 27 16.01 -20.42 -5.58
C SER A 27 15.73 -21.39 -6.73
N GLY A 28 16.24 -21.06 -7.92
CA GLY A 28 16.03 -21.76 -9.19
C GLY A 28 16.31 -20.79 -10.34
N ALA A 29 16.83 -21.28 -11.47
CA ALA A 29 16.93 -20.43 -12.66
C ALA A 29 15.53 -19.88 -13.01
N ALA A 30 15.41 -18.57 -13.26
CA ALA A 30 14.12 -17.95 -13.54
C ALA A 30 13.37 -18.74 -14.63
N ARG A 31 12.23 -19.34 -14.25
CA ARG A 31 11.50 -20.26 -15.14
C ARG A 31 10.70 -19.45 -16.18
N PRO A 32 10.28 -20.06 -17.32
CA PRO A 32 9.60 -19.32 -18.39
C PRO A 32 8.38 -18.50 -17.94
N ALA A 33 7.57 -19.03 -17.03
CA ALA A 33 6.39 -18.34 -16.48
C ALA A 33 6.75 -17.07 -15.67
N GLU A 34 7.76 -17.17 -14.81
CA GLU A 34 8.30 -16.03 -14.08
C GLU A 34 8.83 -14.96 -15.04
N LYS A 35 9.56 -15.37 -16.09
CA LYS A 35 10.04 -14.45 -17.12
C LYS A 35 8.88 -13.75 -17.85
N GLN A 36 7.78 -14.45 -18.12
CA GLN A 36 6.62 -13.86 -18.77
C GLN A 36 5.95 -12.80 -17.89
N VAL A 37 5.68 -13.12 -16.61
CA VAL A 37 5.10 -12.17 -15.66
C VAL A 37 5.98 -10.94 -15.49
N LEU A 38 7.30 -11.12 -15.43
CA LEU A 38 8.25 -10.01 -15.34
C LEU A 38 8.33 -9.20 -16.63
N SER A 39 8.32 -9.87 -17.78
CA SER A 39 8.32 -9.19 -19.07
C SER A 39 7.09 -8.31 -19.21
N GLU A 40 5.90 -8.82 -18.89
CA GLU A 40 4.64 -8.06 -18.92
C GLU A 40 4.70 -6.85 -17.96
N TYR A 41 5.20 -7.07 -16.75
CA TYR A 41 5.37 -6.00 -15.77
C TYR A 41 6.34 -4.91 -16.25
N PHE A 42 7.54 -5.27 -16.71
CA PHE A 42 8.54 -4.30 -17.16
C PHE A 42 8.15 -3.60 -18.46
N ASP A 43 7.43 -4.26 -19.36
CA ASP A 43 6.86 -3.64 -20.55
C ASP A 43 5.81 -2.60 -20.18
N MET A 44 4.87 -2.95 -19.30
CA MET A 44 3.87 -2.01 -18.78
C MET A 44 4.52 -0.83 -18.07
N LEU A 45 5.49 -1.08 -17.18
CA LEU A 45 6.27 -0.03 -16.53
C LEU A 45 6.96 0.87 -17.55
N GLY A 46 7.60 0.29 -18.57
CA GLY A 46 8.25 1.02 -19.65
C GLY A 46 7.27 1.98 -20.33
N HIS A 47 6.08 1.50 -20.67
CA HIS A 47 5.02 2.33 -21.23
C HIS A 47 4.58 3.45 -20.29
N LYS A 48 4.39 3.19 -18.99
CA LYS A 48 4.04 4.23 -18.01
C LYS A 48 5.14 5.28 -17.85
N VAL A 49 6.41 4.86 -17.81
CA VAL A 49 7.56 5.78 -17.73
C VAL A 49 7.65 6.65 -18.98
N GLN A 50 7.45 6.09 -20.17
CA GLN A 50 7.47 6.86 -21.42
C GLN A 50 6.31 7.86 -21.50
N ALA A 51 5.11 7.46 -21.04
CA ALA A 51 3.98 8.38 -20.92
C ALA A 51 4.29 9.51 -19.93
N GLY A 52 4.84 9.19 -18.76
CA GLY A 52 5.24 10.16 -17.73
C GLY A 52 6.28 11.17 -18.21
N ARG A 53 7.26 10.76 -19.02
CA ARG A 53 8.25 11.66 -19.63
C ARG A 53 7.63 12.72 -20.56
N LYS A 54 6.44 12.45 -21.10
CA LYS A 54 5.69 13.39 -21.94
C LYS A 54 4.75 14.29 -21.14
N MET A 55 4.61 14.05 -19.83
CA MET A 55 3.78 14.88 -18.96
C MET A 55 4.55 16.12 -18.50
N SER A 56 3.86 17.25 -18.40
CA SER A 56 4.44 18.49 -17.87
C SER A 56 4.67 18.45 -16.36
N GLN A 57 3.99 17.53 -15.64
CA GLN A 57 4.07 17.34 -14.20
C GLN A 57 3.87 15.87 -13.83
N ALA A 58 4.47 15.43 -12.72
CA ALA A 58 4.27 14.09 -12.19
C ALA A 58 2.81 13.88 -11.71
N PRO A 59 2.26 12.65 -11.82
CA PRO A 59 0.94 12.34 -11.27
C PRO A 59 0.87 12.63 -9.77
N VAL A 60 -0.18 13.35 -9.36
CA VAL A 60 -0.46 13.58 -7.94
C VAL A 60 -1.15 12.34 -7.38
N CYS A 61 -0.63 11.82 -6.27
CA CYS A 61 -1.24 10.72 -5.53
C CYS A 61 -2.56 11.18 -4.88
N ASN A 62 -3.67 11.01 -5.59
CA ASN A 62 -5.01 11.38 -5.14
C ASN A 62 -5.88 10.12 -5.00
N LEU A 63 -5.97 9.61 -3.77
CA LEU A 63 -6.69 8.38 -3.47
C LEU A 63 -8.17 8.36 -3.86
N LYS A 64 -8.78 9.51 -4.14
CA LYS A 64 -10.14 9.58 -4.69
C LYS A 64 -10.25 8.98 -6.09
N ASN A 65 -9.13 8.87 -6.81
CA ASN A 65 -9.06 8.27 -8.14
C ASN A 65 -8.88 6.75 -8.09
N ALA A 66 -8.50 6.20 -6.93
CA ALA A 66 -8.39 4.75 -6.77
C ALA A 66 -9.79 4.16 -6.63
N ALA A 67 -10.06 3.10 -7.39
CA ALA A 67 -11.35 2.41 -7.40
C ALA A 67 -11.14 0.91 -7.19
N GLN A 68 -12.14 0.26 -6.59
CA GLN A 68 -12.17 -1.20 -6.48
C GLN A 68 -12.34 -1.81 -7.89
N PRO A 69 -11.59 -2.87 -8.24
CA PRO A 69 -11.82 -3.60 -9.48
C PRO A 69 -13.23 -4.21 -9.49
N ILE A 70 -13.91 -4.09 -10.62
CA ILE A 70 -15.24 -4.67 -10.87
C ILE A 70 -15.07 -5.81 -11.86
N HIS A 71 -15.49 -7.02 -11.49
CA HIS A 71 -15.54 -8.16 -12.40
C HIS A 71 -16.96 -8.59 -12.71
N SER A 72 -17.18 -8.87 -13.99
CA SER A 72 -18.42 -9.45 -14.52
C SER A 72 -18.32 -10.98 -14.50
N PRO A 73 -19.44 -11.72 -14.35
CA PRO A 73 -20.82 -11.24 -14.23
C PRO A 73 -21.26 -10.93 -12.79
N THR A 74 -20.58 -11.48 -11.79
CA THR A 74 -20.97 -11.35 -10.38
C THR A 74 -19.86 -10.65 -9.60
N PRO A 75 -19.85 -9.31 -9.50
CA PRO A 75 -18.86 -8.59 -8.74
C PRO A 75 -19.10 -8.76 -7.23
N LEU A 76 -18.05 -8.53 -6.44
CA LEU A 76 -18.22 -8.28 -5.01
C LEU A 76 -19.16 -7.10 -4.77
N SER A 77 -19.96 -7.18 -3.71
CA SER A 77 -20.76 -6.05 -3.23
C SER A 77 -19.90 -4.80 -3.03
N GLY A 78 -20.42 -3.65 -3.48
CA GLY A 78 -19.74 -2.36 -3.34
C GLY A 78 -19.56 -1.95 -1.88
N PRO A 79 -18.72 -0.92 -1.63
CA PRO A 79 -18.52 -0.40 -0.29
C PRO A 79 -19.81 0.02 0.39
N SER A 80 -19.87 -0.17 1.72
CA SER A 80 -20.98 0.39 2.50
C SER A 80 -21.03 1.92 2.37
N ILE A 81 -22.23 2.49 2.53
CA ILE A 81 -22.46 3.93 2.40
C ILE A 81 -21.58 4.70 3.40
N GLY A 82 -20.96 5.79 2.93
CA GLY A 82 -20.14 6.64 3.78
C GLY A 82 -18.74 6.08 4.08
N LEU A 83 -18.30 5.06 3.34
CA LEU A 83 -16.91 4.62 3.37
C LEU A 83 -16.14 5.21 2.19
N THR A 84 -14.91 5.65 2.47
CA THR A 84 -13.99 6.17 1.44
C THR A 84 -12.67 5.45 1.55
N LEU A 85 -12.02 5.18 0.42
CA LEU A 85 -10.72 4.51 0.38
C LEU A 85 -9.68 5.25 1.24
N LYS A 86 -8.94 4.51 2.08
CA LYS A 86 -7.87 5.04 2.93
C LYS A 86 -6.49 4.51 2.58
N HIS A 87 -6.42 3.23 2.22
CA HIS A 87 -5.15 2.55 2.00
C HIS A 87 -5.32 1.42 1.01
N VAL A 88 -4.36 1.30 0.08
CA VAL A 88 -4.21 0.12 -0.78
C VAL A 88 -2.86 -0.51 -0.51
N ALA A 89 -2.82 -1.83 -0.40
CA ALA A 89 -1.60 -2.58 -0.22
C ALA A 89 -1.52 -3.80 -1.14
N ILE A 90 -0.30 -4.14 -1.55
CA ILE A 90 0.00 -5.48 -2.05
C ILE A 90 0.44 -6.34 -0.88
N GLY A 91 -0.28 -7.41 -0.63
CA GLY A 91 0.07 -8.42 0.35
C GLY A 91 0.83 -9.57 -0.30
N ARG A 92 1.91 -10.00 0.34
CA ARG A 92 2.65 -11.21 -0.04
C ARG A 92 2.85 -12.09 1.20
N GLY A 93 2.57 -13.38 1.07
CA GLY A 93 2.76 -14.35 2.15
C GLY A 93 2.16 -15.71 1.82
N THR A 94 1.50 -16.34 2.78
CA THR A 94 0.97 -17.70 2.65
C THR A 94 -0.49 -17.83 3.10
N GLN A 95 -1.17 -18.80 2.51
CA GLN A 95 -2.41 -19.38 3.02
C GLN A 95 -2.04 -20.68 3.75
N ASN A 96 -2.63 -20.92 4.91
CA ASN A 96 -2.26 -22.03 5.78
C ASN A 96 -3.41 -23.03 5.88
N TYR A 97 -3.09 -24.31 5.68
CA TYR A 97 -4.05 -25.41 5.61
C TYR A 97 -3.64 -26.56 6.51
N THR A 98 -4.63 -27.36 6.90
CA THR A 98 -4.44 -28.62 7.62
C THR A 98 -5.20 -29.75 6.97
N CYS A 99 -4.63 -30.95 7.05
CA CYS A 99 -5.23 -32.18 6.57
C CYS A 99 -5.37 -33.20 7.71
N GLY A 100 -6.52 -33.86 7.75
CA GLY A 100 -6.73 -35.03 8.59
C GLY A 100 -6.10 -36.29 7.99
N THR A 101 -6.60 -37.46 8.41
CA THR A 101 -6.12 -38.76 7.91
C THR A 101 -6.86 -39.27 6.68
N ASN A 102 -7.90 -38.57 6.21
CA ASN A 102 -8.65 -38.93 5.01
C ASN A 102 -8.01 -38.30 3.76
N ALA A 103 -7.45 -39.13 2.88
CA ALA A 103 -6.74 -38.70 1.67
C ALA A 103 -7.65 -37.99 0.65
N THR A 104 -8.95 -38.34 0.60
CA THR A 104 -9.89 -37.75 -0.38
C THR A 104 -10.58 -36.50 0.13
N ALA A 105 -10.40 -36.14 1.41
CA ALA A 105 -10.97 -34.93 1.97
C ALA A 105 -10.24 -33.68 1.45
N ALA A 106 -10.96 -32.57 1.34
CA ALA A 106 -10.36 -31.27 1.01
C ALA A 106 -9.57 -30.72 2.22
N PRO A 107 -8.42 -30.06 1.98
CA PRO A 107 -7.68 -29.37 3.04
C PRO A 107 -8.53 -28.28 3.73
N THR A 108 -8.41 -28.17 5.04
CA THR A 108 -9.12 -27.15 5.83
C THR A 108 -8.27 -25.90 5.97
N ALA A 109 -8.82 -24.74 5.59
CA ALA A 109 -8.15 -23.46 5.80
C ALA A 109 -8.10 -23.11 7.30
N VAL A 110 -6.91 -22.82 7.82
CA VAL A 110 -6.70 -22.47 9.24
C VAL A 110 -6.16 -21.05 9.44
N GLY A 111 -5.83 -20.36 8.34
CA GLY A 111 -5.50 -18.94 8.37
C GLY A 111 -4.62 -18.52 7.22
N ALA A 112 -4.06 -17.33 7.34
CA ALA A 112 -3.09 -16.78 6.40
C ALA A 112 -2.14 -15.85 7.15
N VAL A 113 -0.96 -15.61 6.59
CA VAL A 113 -0.02 -14.57 7.02
C VAL A 113 0.47 -13.83 5.79
N ALA A 114 0.52 -12.50 5.84
CA ALA A 114 1.13 -11.70 4.80
C ALA A 114 1.72 -10.40 5.32
N THR A 115 2.80 -9.99 4.65
CA THR A 115 3.36 -8.65 4.76
C THR A 115 2.67 -7.75 3.73
N LEU A 116 2.26 -6.56 4.16
CA LEU A 116 1.49 -5.62 3.34
C LEU A 116 2.35 -4.42 2.96
N PHE A 117 2.46 -4.14 1.67
CA PHE A 117 3.28 -3.06 1.13
C PHE A 117 2.41 -1.96 0.51
N ASN A 118 2.69 -0.69 0.82
CA ASN A 118 1.84 0.42 0.41
C ASN A 118 1.82 0.58 -1.10
N ALA A 119 0.65 0.44 -1.71
CA ALA A 119 0.41 0.62 -3.14
C ALA A 119 -0.61 1.73 -3.43
N SER A 120 -0.93 2.57 -2.45
CA SER A 120 -1.96 3.61 -2.53
C SER A 120 -1.76 4.55 -3.73
N CYS A 121 -0.54 5.01 -3.96
CA CYS A 121 -0.27 5.90 -5.09
C CYS A 121 -0.27 5.18 -6.45
N VAL A 122 0.14 3.90 -6.48
CA VAL A 122 -0.01 3.06 -7.66
C VAL A 122 -1.49 2.90 -7.99
N ALA A 123 -2.33 2.60 -6.99
CA ALA A 123 -3.77 2.48 -7.18
C ALA A 123 -4.44 3.75 -7.68
N SER A 124 -3.96 4.91 -7.24
CA SER A 124 -4.46 6.20 -7.71
C SER A 124 -4.04 6.56 -9.13
N SER A 125 -2.88 6.09 -9.61
CA SER A 125 -2.23 6.63 -10.81
C SER A 125 -2.17 5.62 -11.95
N TYR A 126 -2.06 4.33 -11.61
CA TYR A 126 -1.80 3.22 -12.51
C TYR A 126 -2.59 1.97 -12.04
N PRO A 127 -3.94 1.98 -12.12
CA PRO A 127 -4.78 0.88 -11.63
C PRO A 127 -4.56 -0.43 -12.40
N ASP A 128 -4.14 -0.36 -13.67
CA ASP A 128 -3.76 -1.52 -14.46
C ASP A 128 -2.46 -2.16 -13.95
N LEU A 129 -1.46 -1.33 -13.63
CA LEU A 129 -0.23 -1.80 -13.01
C LEU A 129 -0.50 -2.42 -11.64
N LEU A 130 -1.36 -1.78 -10.83
CA LEU A 130 -1.76 -2.30 -9.52
C LEU A 130 -2.30 -3.73 -9.62
N ALA A 131 -3.18 -4.01 -10.60
CA ALA A 131 -3.81 -5.30 -10.77
C ALA A 131 -2.82 -6.45 -11.09
N ILE A 132 -1.67 -6.13 -11.69
CA ILE A 132 -0.63 -7.12 -12.04
C ILE A 132 0.34 -7.36 -10.88
N LEU A 133 0.49 -6.40 -9.96
CA LEU A 133 1.48 -6.50 -8.88
C LEU A 133 1.36 -7.76 -8.01
N PRO A 134 0.19 -8.32 -7.71
CA PRO A 134 0.10 -9.60 -7.00
C PRO A 134 0.75 -10.76 -7.77
N ASN A 135 0.55 -10.84 -9.09
CA ASN A 135 1.17 -11.88 -9.92
C ASN A 135 2.70 -11.77 -9.89
N VAL A 136 3.22 -10.54 -9.95
CA VAL A 136 4.65 -10.24 -9.87
C VAL A 136 5.19 -10.59 -8.48
N ALA A 137 4.55 -10.08 -7.43
CA ALA A 137 4.95 -10.29 -6.04
C ALA A 137 5.00 -11.77 -5.67
N LEU A 138 4.10 -12.59 -6.22
CA LEU A 138 4.08 -14.02 -5.99
C LEU A 138 5.38 -14.69 -6.44
N GLN A 139 6.01 -14.25 -7.54
CA GLN A 139 7.21 -14.90 -8.09
C GLN A 139 8.46 -14.70 -7.25
N PHE A 140 8.45 -13.74 -6.31
CA PHE A 140 9.59 -13.47 -5.45
C PHE A 140 9.38 -14.00 -4.04
N ASP A 141 10.47 -14.45 -3.46
CA ASP A 141 10.52 -14.71 -2.04
C ASP A 141 10.63 -13.38 -1.28
N LEU A 142 9.85 -13.27 -0.21
CA LEU A 142 10.04 -12.17 0.73
C LEU A 142 11.35 -12.40 1.48
N ASN A 143 12.42 -11.81 0.98
CA ASN A 143 13.66 -11.68 1.74
C ASN A 143 13.43 -10.68 2.87
N LEU A 144 12.90 -11.16 4.00
CA LEU A 144 12.75 -10.42 5.26
C LEU A 144 14.11 -10.18 5.97
N ALA A 145 15.21 -10.13 5.21
CA ALA A 145 16.53 -9.85 5.76
C ALA A 145 16.47 -8.54 6.57
N PRO A 146 17.23 -8.42 7.67
CA PRO A 146 17.13 -7.33 8.64
C PRO A 146 17.71 -6.00 8.12
N SER A 147 17.41 -5.64 6.87
CA SER A 147 17.67 -4.30 6.36
C SER A 147 16.57 -3.35 6.85
N SER A 148 16.96 -2.14 7.18
CA SER A 148 16.11 -1.11 7.79
C SER A 148 14.95 -0.62 6.90
N THR A 149 14.80 -1.15 5.68
CA THR A 149 13.75 -0.80 4.72
C THR A 149 13.23 -2.05 4.03
N LEU A 150 12.21 -2.68 4.61
CA LEU A 150 11.53 -3.81 3.98
C LEU A 150 10.65 -3.30 2.84
N ASN A 151 11.15 -3.41 1.61
CA ASN A 151 10.46 -3.02 0.39
C ASN A 151 10.13 -4.25 -0.46
N LEU A 152 8.99 -4.21 -1.16
CA LEU A 152 8.60 -5.25 -2.11
C LEU A 152 9.29 -5.03 -3.45
N SER A 153 10.35 -5.79 -3.71
CA SER A 153 10.94 -5.86 -5.06
C SER A 153 10.03 -6.63 -6.01
N PRO A 154 9.98 -6.26 -7.32
CA PRO A 154 10.70 -5.18 -7.99
C PRO A 154 9.99 -3.81 -7.93
N ALA A 155 8.83 -3.71 -7.28
CA ALA A 155 8.00 -2.51 -7.27
C ALA A 155 8.44 -1.42 -6.26
N ASP A 156 9.43 -1.72 -5.42
CA ASP A 156 9.98 -0.86 -4.36
C ASP A 156 8.91 -0.29 -3.41
N LEU A 157 7.88 -1.08 -3.12
CA LEU A 157 6.78 -0.65 -2.25
C LEU A 157 7.15 -0.80 -0.78
N MET A 158 6.98 0.24 0.03
CA MET A 158 7.34 0.24 1.45
C MET A 158 6.37 -0.57 2.31
N LEU A 159 6.89 -1.27 3.33
CA LEU A 159 6.09 -1.91 4.38
C LEU A 159 5.04 -0.95 4.98
N SER A 160 3.78 -1.40 4.97
CA SER A 160 2.61 -0.68 5.47
C SER A 160 1.79 -1.43 6.52
N GLY A 161 2.06 -2.72 6.71
CA GLY A 161 1.40 -3.49 7.75
C GLY A 161 1.59 -4.99 7.61
N HIS A 162 0.83 -5.72 8.42
CA HIS A 162 0.78 -7.17 8.43
C HIS A 162 -0.67 -7.64 8.46
N HIS A 163 -0.93 -8.72 7.74
CA HIS A 163 -2.16 -9.49 7.80
C HIS A 163 -1.86 -10.84 8.43
N TYR A 164 -2.66 -11.27 9.40
CA TYR A 164 -2.57 -12.59 10.02
C TYR A 164 -3.92 -13.01 10.58
N PHE A 165 -4.09 -14.29 10.90
CA PHE A 165 -5.29 -14.78 11.58
C PHE A 165 -5.04 -14.88 13.09
N THR A 166 -5.96 -14.33 13.89
CA THR A 166 -5.89 -14.44 15.37
C THR A 166 -6.53 -15.72 15.91
N ASN A 167 -7.36 -16.34 15.07
CA ASN A 167 -7.94 -17.67 15.21
C ASN A 167 -8.35 -18.13 13.81
N SER A 168 -8.85 -19.35 13.64
CA SER A 168 -9.20 -19.95 12.34
C SER A 168 -10.25 -19.18 11.52
N SER A 169 -10.94 -18.18 12.09
CA SER A 169 -12.04 -17.46 11.45
C SER A 169 -11.89 -15.93 11.45
N THR A 170 -10.84 -15.39 12.07
CA THR A 170 -10.68 -13.94 12.28
C THR A 170 -9.43 -13.42 11.58
N PRO A 171 -9.53 -13.02 10.31
CA PRO A 171 -8.49 -12.24 9.66
C PRO A 171 -8.28 -10.93 10.42
N PHE A 172 -7.03 -10.61 10.71
CA PHE A 172 -6.60 -9.41 11.40
C PHE A 172 -5.66 -8.61 10.50
N PHE A 173 -5.83 -7.30 10.50
CA PHE A 173 -4.97 -6.37 9.78
C PHE A 173 -4.35 -5.43 10.80
N ASN A 174 -3.02 -5.38 10.84
CA ASN A 174 -2.27 -4.40 11.60
C ASN A 174 -1.58 -3.44 10.63
N LEU A 175 -2.15 -2.26 10.43
CA LEU A 175 -1.62 -1.20 9.55
C LEU A 175 -0.90 -0.10 10.35
N ASN A 176 -0.52 -0.40 11.60
CA ASN A 176 0.29 0.45 12.44
C ASN A 176 1.74 -0.07 12.41
N THR A 177 2.61 0.62 11.67
CA THR A 177 4.05 0.35 11.59
C THR A 177 4.84 1.54 12.14
N ARG A 178 6.16 1.57 11.93
CA ARG A 178 6.98 2.76 12.23
C ARG A 178 6.55 3.97 11.41
N ASN A 179 6.23 3.77 10.13
CA ASN A 179 5.97 4.84 9.17
C ASN A 179 4.47 5.12 8.96
N TRP A 180 3.60 4.20 9.40
CA TRP A 180 2.16 4.27 9.15
C TRP A 180 1.38 4.08 10.45
N LYS A 181 0.35 4.90 10.68
CA LYS A 181 -0.58 4.79 11.82
C LYS A 181 -2.03 4.73 11.32
N LEU A 182 -2.32 3.72 10.51
CA LEU A 182 -3.58 3.62 9.78
C LEU A 182 -4.68 2.87 10.55
N GLY A 183 -4.35 2.24 11.67
CA GLY A 183 -5.26 1.45 12.50
C GLY A 183 -4.99 -0.05 12.41
N SER A 184 -5.79 -0.80 13.14
CA SER A 184 -5.75 -2.26 13.19
C SER A 184 -7.10 -2.84 13.59
N GLY A 185 -7.40 -4.07 13.21
CA GLY A 185 -8.67 -4.70 13.60
C GLY A 185 -8.81 -6.14 13.11
N GLY A 186 -9.72 -6.86 13.76
CA GLY A 186 -10.21 -8.16 13.31
C GLY A 186 -11.43 -7.97 12.39
N PHE A 187 -11.60 -8.87 11.43
CA PHE A 187 -12.65 -8.79 10.42
C PHE A 187 -13.39 -10.12 10.28
N ALA A 188 -14.51 -10.10 9.56
CA ALA A 188 -15.30 -11.26 9.19
C ALA A 188 -15.63 -11.20 7.70
N LYS A 189 -15.67 -12.36 7.03
CA LYS A 189 -16.10 -12.45 5.63
C LYS A 189 -17.58 -12.07 5.52
N SER A 190 -17.89 -11.08 4.68
CA SER A 190 -19.25 -10.65 4.39
C SER A 190 -19.67 -10.98 2.95
N ASP A 191 -18.71 -11.12 2.05
CA ASP A 191 -18.95 -11.47 0.64
C ASP A 191 -17.73 -12.18 0.04
N ALA A 192 -17.94 -12.96 -1.01
CA ALA A 192 -16.88 -13.63 -1.74
C ALA A 192 -17.27 -13.90 -3.19
N MET A 193 -16.27 -13.90 -4.06
CA MET A 193 -16.39 -14.40 -5.43
C MET A 193 -15.14 -15.20 -5.81
N PRO A 194 -15.24 -16.16 -6.75
CA PRO A 194 -14.05 -16.84 -7.29
C PRO A 194 -13.03 -15.83 -7.83
N ALA A 195 -11.75 -16.18 -7.78
CA ALA A 195 -10.74 -15.40 -8.48
C ALA A 195 -11.07 -15.38 -10.00
N PRO A 196 -10.96 -14.22 -10.66
CA PRO A 196 -11.19 -14.13 -12.11
C PRO A 196 -10.30 -15.07 -12.91
N ALA A 197 -10.79 -15.45 -14.10
CA ALA A 197 -9.97 -16.18 -15.07
C ALA A 197 -8.69 -15.39 -15.40
N GLY A 198 -7.56 -16.09 -15.50
CA GLY A 198 -6.25 -15.46 -15.73
C GLY A 198 -5.49 -15.07 -14.46
N ALA A 199 -6.09 -15.21 -13.27
CA ALA A 199 -5.34 -15.11 -12.02
C ALA A 199 -4.22 -16.17 -11.97
N SER A 200 -3.02 -15.80 -11.50
CA SER A 200 -1.90 -16.73 -11.43
C SER A 200 -2.23 -17.92 -10.53
N ILE A 201 -1.95 -19.13 -11.03
CA ILE A 201 -2.29 -20.37 -10.31
C ILE A 201 -1.35 -20.68 -9.15
N GLY A 202 -0.20 -20.02 -9.09
CA GLY A 202 0.85 -20.23 -8.11
C GLY A 202 2.21 -19.78 -8.64
N GLN A 203 3.26 -19.96 -7.84
CA GLN A 203 4.62 -19.62 -8.26
C GLN A 203 5.05 -20.48 -9.45
N ASN A 204 5.75 -19.87 -10.42
CA ASN A 204 6.27 -20.57 -11.60
C ASN A 204 5.20 -21.30 -12.45
N ASP A 205 3.95 -20.79 -12.48
CA ASP A 205 2.80 -21.49 -13.05
C ASP A 205 2.63 -22.91 -12.48
N GLN A 206 2.91 -23.08 -11.19
CA GLN A 206 2.65 -24.30 -10.45
C GLN A 206 1.80 -23.98 -9.24
N GLY A 207 0.66 -24.66 -9.10
CA GLY A 207 -0.24 -24.50 -7.97
C GLY A 207 -1.67 -24.87 -8.34
N PHE A 208 -2.60 -24.58 -7.44
CA PHE A 208 -3.99 -25.03 -7.53
C PHE A 208 -4.98 -23.87 -7.75
N GLY A 209 -4.48 -22.73 -8.22
CA GLY A 209 -5.28 -21.54 -8.49
C GLY A 209 -5.14 -20.46 -7.42
N ALA A 210 -5.74 -19.31 -7.72
CA ALA A 210 -5.81 -18.19 -6.80
C ALA A 210 -6.98 -18.33 -5.81
N VAL A 211 -6.74 -17.95 -4.55
CA VAL A 211 -7.80 -17.87 -3.55
C VAL A 211 -8.93 -16.91 -3.95
N PRO A 212 -10.18 -17.13 -3.50
CA PRO A 212 -11.29 -16.25 -3.80
C PRO A 212 -11.04 -14.79 -3.40
N TRP A 213 -11.66 -13.88 -4.13
CA TRP A 213 -11.78 -12.49 -3.70
C TRP A 213 -12.77 -12.40 -2.56
N LEU A 214 -12.52 -11.50 -1.62
CA LEU A 214 -13.31 -11.36 -0.40
C LEU A 214 -13.67 -9.90 -0.14
N LYS A 215 -14.88 -9.68 0.36
CA LYS A 215 -15.22 -8.51 1.17
C LYS A 215 -15.22 -8.91 2.64
N LEU A 216 -14.55 -8.12 3.46
CA LEU A 216 -14.45 -8.31 4.90
C LEU A 216 -15.00 -7.09 5.63
N THR A 217 -15.83 -7.31 6.64
CA THR A 217 -16.36 -6.25 7.53
C THR A 217 -15.68 -6.31 8.89
N ALA A 218 -15.38 -5.15 9.46
CA ALA A 218 -14.73 -5.02 10.75
C ALA A 218 -15.57 -5.65 11.87
N ARG A 219 -14.90 -6.34 12.78
CA ARG A 219 -15.45 -6.73 14.08
C ARG A 219 -15.24 -5.61 15.09
N ASN A 220 -15.92 -5.71 16.23
CA ASN A 220 -15.71 -4.81 17.36
C ASN A 220 -14.21 -4.73 17.74
N GLY A 221 -13.74 -3.52 18.03
CA GLY A 221 -12.35 -3.27 18.40
C GLY A 221 -11.42 -2.86 17.25
N ALA A 222 -11.93 -2.72 16.02
CA ALA A 222 -11.17 -2.10 14.94
C ALA A 222 -10.89 -0.61 15.25
N THR A 223 -9.67 -0.17 14.95
CA THR A 223 -9.15 1.17 15.21
C THR A 223 -8.83 1.90 13.90
N GLY A 224 -8.52 3.20 13.97
CA GLY A 224 -8.28 4.02 12.78
C GLY A 224 -9.51 4.20 11.89
N GLY A 225 -10.70 3.92 12.44
CA GLY A 225 -11.98 3.99 11.74
C GLY A 225 -12.17 2.91 10.67
N LEU A 226 -11.32 1.88 10.61
CA LEU A 226 -11.42 0.80 9.61
C LEU A 226 -12.78 0.08 9.73
N GLN A 227 -13.48 -0.06 8.60
CA GLN A 227 -14.80 -0.71 8.54
C GLN A 227 -14.85 -1.86 7.55
N GLU A 228 -14.22 -1.72 6.39
CA GLU A 228 -14.21 -2.75 5.37
C GLU A 228 -12.79 -2.96 4.82
N VAL A 229 -12.48 -4.21 4.48
CA VAL A 229 -11.29 -4.59 3.73
C VAL A 229 -11.70 -5.50 2.59
N TYR A 230 -11.23 -5.18 1.39
CA TYR A 230 -11.38 -6.06 0.23
C TYR A 230 -10.06 -6.78 -0.02
N ARG A 231 -10.15 -8.07 -0.35
CA ARG A 231 -9.05 -8.85 -0.93
C ARG A 231 -9.41 -9.11 -2.40
N VAL A 232 -8.64 -8.54 -3.31
CA VAL A 232 -8.86 -8.60 -4.76
C VAL A 232 -7.55 -8.87 -5.48
N ASN A 233 -7.59 -9.07 -6.80
CA ASN A 233 -6.44 -9.38 -7.64
C ASN A 233 -5.53 -10.47 -7.04
N THR A 234 -6.14 -11.53 -6.54
CA THR A 234 -5.45 -12.64 -5.87
C THR A 234 -4.60 -13.46 -6.83
N ALA A 235 -3.43 -13.90 -6.39
CA ALA A 235 -2.52 -14.79 -7.10
C ALA A 235 -2.12 -15.95 -6.18
N GLY A 236 -2.31 -17.19 -6.64
CA GLY A 236 -2.00 -18.41 -5.88
C GLY A 236 -2.79 -18.58 -4.56
N GLY A 237 -2.32 -19.52 -3.75
CA GLY A 237 -2.83 -19.75 -2.40
C GLY A 237 -3.95 -20.79 -2.27
N ASN A 238 -4.55 -21.30 -3.36
CA ASN A 238 -5.46 -22.44 -3.22
C ASN A 238 -4.69 -23.72 -2.86
N PRO A 239 -5.27 -24.58 -2.01
CA PRO A 239 -4.69 -25.87 -1.71
C PRO A 239 -5.00 -26.88 -2.84
N PRO A 240 -4.35 -28.06 -2.84
CA PRO A 240 -4.81 -29.17 -3.67
C PRO A 240 -6.27 -29.52 -3.38
N ALA A 241 -6.93 -30.15 -4.35
CA ALA A 241 -8.32 -30.58 -4.20
C ALA A 241 -8.51 -31.61 -3.08
N THR A 242 -7.46 -32.35 -2.72
CA THR A 242 -7.50 -33.43 -1.72
C THR A 242 -6.26 -33.42 -0.83
N CYS A 243 -6.36 -34.10 0.31
CA CYS A 243 -5.30 -34.27 1.30
C CYS A 243 -4.30 -35.40 1.00
N ALA A 244 -4.33 -35.98 -0.21
CA ALA A 244 -3.54 -37.16 -0.57
C ALA A 244 -2.05 -37.04 -0.22
N ASP A 245 -1.45 -35.87 -0.47
CA ASP A 245 -0.01 -35.62 -0.26
C ASP A 245 0.31 -34.97 1.11
N HIS A 246 -0.70 -34.74 1.95
CA HIS A 246 -0.58 -33.93 3.18
C HIS A 246 -1.23 -34.57 4.41
N LEU A 247 -1.46 -35.89 4.41
CA LEU A 247 -2.15 -36.59 5.50
C LEU A 247 -1.57 -36.29 6.89
N GLY A 248 -2.44 -35.92 7.82
CA GLY A 248 -2.08 -35.66 9.23
C GLY A 248 -1.14 -34.46 9.44
N SER A 249 -1.00 -33.59 8.43
CA SER A 249 -0.04 -32.49 8.45
C SER A 249 -0.68 -31.11 8.28
N SER A 250 0.11 -30.08 8.58
CA SER A 250 -0.18 -28.69 8.21
C SER A 250 0.79 -28.26 7.12
N PHE A 251 0.33 -27.42 6.19
CA PHE A 251 1.16 -26.90 5.12
C PHE A 251 0.72 -25.50 4.71
N ASP A 252 1.60 -24.78 4.05
CA ASP A 252 1.37 -23.45 3.53
C ASP A 252 1.43 -23.41 2.01
N VAL A 253 0.65 -22.51 1.41
CA VAL A 253 0.63 -22.25 -0.02
C VAL A 253 0.93 -20.77 -0.25
N GLN A 254 1.94 -20.49 -1.06
CA GLN A 254 2.36 -19.14 -1.39
C GLN A 254 1.23 -18.39 -2.10
N TYR A 255 0.98 -17.15 -1.67
CA TYR A 255 -0.02 -16.28 -2.27
C TYR A 255 0.41 -14.81 -2.26
N ALA A 256 -0.23 -14.03 -3.12
CA ALA A 256 -0.24 -12.59 -3.08
C ALA A 256 -1.65 -12.05 -3.37
N ALA A 257 -1.96 -10.84 -2.93
CA ALA A 257 -3.23 -10.19 -3.21
C ALA A 257 -3.13 -8.67 -3.10
N GLU A 258 -4.08 -7.97 -3.69
CA GLU A 258 -4.35 -6.56 -3.41
C GLU A 258 -5.35 -6.43 -2.25
N TYR A 259 -5.07 -5.53 -1.32
CA TYR A 259 -5.92 -5.20 -0.18
C TYR A 259 -6.34 -3.74 -0.23
N ILE A 260 -7.65 -3.48 -0.25
CA ILE A 260 -8.23 -2.13 -0.21
C ILE A 260 -8.91 -1.93 1.15
N SER A 261 -8.43 -0.98 1.93
CA SER A 261 -8.97 -0.67 3.27
C SER A 261 -9.83 0.60 3.23
N LEU A 262 -11.06 0.49 3.75
CA LEU A 262 -12.04 1.57 3.77
C LEU A 262 -12.48 1.89 5.21
N PRO A 263 -12.17 3.09 5.71
CA PRO A 263 -12.70 3.60 6.97
C PRO A 263 -14.06 4.25 6.82
N SER A 264 -14.73 4.42 7.96
CA SER A 264 -15.86 5.32 8.09
C SER A 264 -15.42 6.78 7.87
N THR A 265 -16.21 7.51 7.09
CA THR A 265 -16.17 8.98 7.04
C THR A 265 -16.77 9.62 8.29
N SER A 266 -16.37 9.17 9.48
CA SER A 266 -16.65 9.98 10.67
C SER A 266 -15.86 11.28 10.52
N LYS A 267 -16.56 12.43 10.41
CA LYS A 267 -15.95 13.75 10.65
C LYS A 267 -15.12 13.59 11.90
N SER A 268 -13.83 13.90 11.83
CA SER A 268 -13.02 14.11 13.02
C SER A 268 -13.85 14.99 13.94
N THR A 269 -14.45 14.40 14.98
CA THR A 269 -14.96 15.17 16.09
C THR A 269 -13.69 15.51 16.83
N THR A 270 -12.96 16.48 16.28
CA THR A 270 -11.98 17.22 17.03
C THR A 270 -12.82 17.85 18.11
N THR A 271 -12.89 17.20 19.27
CA THR A 271 -13.20 17.89 20.51
C THR A 271 -12.12 18.96 20.61
N SER A 272 -12.40 20.13 20.04
CA SER A 272 -11.65 21.32 20.32
C SER A 272 -11.94 21.59 21.77
N THR A 273 -11.13 21.02 22.65
CA THR A 273 -10.94 21.58 23.98
C THR A 273 -10.40 22.97 23.69
N SER A 274 -11.31 23.94 23.63
CA SER A 274 -10.96 25.35 23.62
C SER A 274 -10.32 25.61 24.98
N ILE A 275 -9.00 25.44 25.06
CA ILE A 275 -8.22 26.05 26.12
C ILE A 275 -8.27 27.54 25.80
N SER A 276 -9.20 28.23 26.44
CA SER A 276 -9.22 29.69 26.49
C SER A 276 -7.97 30.12 27.23
N ILE A 277 -6.88 30.36 26.51
CA ILE A 277 -5.74 31.11 27.05
C ILE A 277 -6.20 32.57 27.10
N SER A 278 -6.67 32.98 28.28
CA SER A 278 -6.92 34.39 28.59
C SER A 278 -5.59 35.13 28.60
N ILE A 279 -5.17 35.66 27.45
CA ILE A 279 -4.08 36.63 27.41
C ILE A 279 -4.60 37.91 28.07
N SER A 280 -4.19 38.13 29.32
CA SER A 280 -4.43 39.38 30.02
C SER A 280 -3.46 40.41 29.46
N ILE A 281 -3.95 41.28 28.57
CA ILE A 281 -3.21 42.45 28.10
C ILE A 281 -3.26 43.48 29.22
N SER A 282 -2.19 43.58 30.01
CA SER A 282 -1.98 44.71 30.91
C SER A 282 -1.69 45.95 30.06
N THR A 283 -2.67 46.84 29.93
CA THR A 283 -2.46 48.18 29.38
C THR A 283 -1.67 49.03 30.37
N THR A 284 -0.35 49.12 30.18
CA THR A 284 0.46 50.15 30.84
C THR A 284 0.14 51.49 30.20
N THR A 285 -0.61 52.33 30.91
CA THR A 285 -0.84 53.74 30.60
C THR A 285 0.48 54.51 30.72
N PHE A 286 0.94 55.10 29.62
CA PHE A 286 2.02 56.09 29.63
C PHE A 286 1.49 57.42 30.21
N PRO A 287 2.24 58.11 31.09
CA PRO A 287 1.88 59.45 31.55
C PRO A 287 2.03 60.48 30.42
N PRO A 288 1.22 61.56 30.42
CA PRO A 288 1.27 62.60 29.39
C PRO A 288 2.57 63.41 29.46
N ASN A 289 3.08 63.79 28.27
CA ASN A 289 4.22 64.69 28.10
C ASN A 289 3.97 66.05 28.78
N PRO A 290 4.98 66.65 29.44
CA PRO A 290 4.86 67.98 30.03
C PRO A 290 4.72 69.07 28.95
N ALA A 291 3.86 70.04 29.25
CA ALA A 291 3.52 71.18 28.40
C ALA A 291 4.73 72.09 28.10
N LYS A 292 4.76 72.59 26.87
CA LYS A 292 5.74 73.55 26.34
C LYS A 292 5.48 74.96 26.95
N PRO A 293 6.48 75.67 27.50
CA PRO A 293 6.28 77.02 28.02
C PRO A 293 6.11 78.05 26.89
N SER A 294 5.17 78.99 27.10
CA SER A 294 4.93 80.15 26.23
C SER A 294 6.04 81.20 26.33
N PRO A 295 6.26 82.01 25.27
CA PRO A 295 7.37 82.94 25.20
C PRO A 295 7.06 84.25 25.95
N THR A 296 7.95 84.65 26.85
CA THR A 296 7.93 85.97 27.51
C THR A 296 8.53 87.03 26.60
N HIS A 297 7.73 88.08 26.37
CA HIS A 297 8.06 89.30 25.66
C HIS A 297 9.11 90.11 26.46
N HIS A 298 10.28 90.36 25.89
CA HIS A 298 11.18 91.42 26.34
C HIS A 298 10.95 92.67 25.50
N THR A 299 10.69 93.79 26.15
CA THR A 299 10.82 95.14 25.57
C THR A 299 11.98 95.86 26.27
N PRO A 300 12.72 96.72 25.56
CA PRO A 300 14.00 97.26 26.02
C PRO A 300 13.84 98.61 26.73
N HIS A 301 14.64 98.84 27.77
CA HIS A 301 15.13 100.15 28.21
C HIS A 301 16.44 99.97 28.98
#